data_AF-A0A3C1GMC5-F1
#
_entry.id   AF-A0A3C1GMC5-F1
#
_cell.length_a   1.000
_cell.length_b   1.000
_cell.length_c   1.000
_cell.angle_alpha   90.00
_cell.angle_beta   90.00
_cell.angle_gamma   90.00
#
_symmetry.space_group_name_H-M   'P 1'
#
loop_
_entity.id
_entity.type
_entity.pdbx_description
1 polymer ?
#
loop_
_entity_poly.entity_id
_entity_poly.type
_entity_poly.pdbx_seq_one_letter_code
_entity_poly.pdbx_strand_id
1 'polypeptide(L)'
;MDDVSVVPNPLAERRRRRAAQSRAWRAANADRVKAYKLANKDRANAQKRARYAADPTKEREASRRWRAINPDAAKATNRRWRDAHPDIVLGWRRADYYRHQETNIARNRAYYLAHAEESNAANKVWREANSAHTRAYNQARYRANKEALAARIAAWAAANPERYRKYKAEARQRRRARLAGVPQEPIDRDVVYERDNGRCGLCGRRVARTDMSIDHIIPIIAGGPHTYANIQLAHLSCNSRRGHRGPAQMRLTI
;
A
#
# COMPACT_ATOMS: atom_id res chain seq x y z
N MET A 1 60.68 -7.33 64.52
CA MET A 1 59.50 -8.03 63.98
C MET A 1 59.54 -7.80 62.48
N ASP A 2 59.72 -8.89 61.76
CA ASP A 2 60.44 -8.95 60.50
C ASP A 2 59.74 -8.28 59.31
N ASP A 3 60.53 -7.54 58.54
CA ASP A 3 60.19 -7.04 57.21
C ASP A 3 60.17 -8.22 56.23
N VAL A 4 58.96 -8.75 55.95
CA VAL A 4 58.77 -9.81 54.96
C VAL A 4 58.88 -9.20 53.57
N SER A 5 60.12 -9.11 53.07
CA SER A 5 60.38 -8.75 51.68
C SER A 5 59.61 -9.70 50.77
N VAL A 6 58.67 -9.17 49.98
CA VAL A 6 57.92 -9.95 48.99
C VAL A 6 58.87 -10.33 47.87
N VAL A 7 59.50 -11.51 47.99
CA VAL A 7 60.39 -12.05 46.95
C VAL A 7 59.55 -12.29 45.68
N PRO A 8 59.85 -11.63 44.55
CA PRO A 8 59.06 -11.78 43.33
C PRO A 8 59.07 -13.23 42.84
N ASN A 9 57.88 -13.81 42.58
CA ASN A 9 57.76 -15.16 42.04
C ASN A 9 58.55 -15.27 40.70
N PRO A 10 59.67 -16.05 40.66
CA PRO A 10 60.56 -16.08 39.50
C PRO A 10 59.88 -16.58 38.23
N LEU A 11 58.87 -17.45 38.36
CA LEU A 11 58.07 -17.93 37.22
C LEU A 11 57.15 -16.84 36.67
N ALA A 12 56.55 -16.02 37.54
CA ALA A 12 55.72 -14.90 37.13
C ALA A 12 56.54 -13.84 36.39
N GLU A 13 57.75 -13.57 36.87
CA GLU A 13 58.67 -12.61 36.24
C GLU A 13 59.19 -13.12 34.89
N ARG A 14 59.56 -14.40 34.79
CA ARG A 14 59.93 -15.04 33.52
C ARG A 14 58.78 -14.99 32.50
N ARG A 15 57.54 -15.22 32.94
CA ARG A 15 56.33 -15.08 32.10
C ARG A 15 56.15 -13.64 31.61
N ARG A 16 56.35 -12.65 32.48
CA ARG A 16 56.26 -11.21 32.14
C ARG A 16 57.33 -10.82 31.12
N ARG A 17 58.59 -11.22 31.33
CA ARG A 17 59.71 -10.97 30.40
C ARG A 17 59.45 -11.60 29.02
N ARG A 18 59.01 -12.86 28.98
CA ARG A 18 58.65 -13.55 27.72
C ARG A 18 57.48 -12.87 27.01
N ALA A 19 56.46 -12.43 27.76
CA ALA A 19 55.33 -11.70 27.19
C ALA A 19 55.76 -10.34 26.63
N ALA A 20 56.65 -9.61 27.31
CA ALA A 20 57.22 -8.35 26.84
C ALA A 20 58.03 -8.52 25.55
N GLN A 21 58.94 -9.51 25.52
CA GLN A 21 59.71 -9.86 24.31
C GLN A 21 58.79 -10.23 23.15
N SER A 22 57.73 -11.02 23.40
CA SER A 22 56.75 -11.39 22.37
C SER A 22 55.95 -10.20 21.86
N ARG A 23 55.59 -9.23 22.72
CA ARG A 23 54.95 -7.97 22.30
C ARG A 23 55.88 -7.11 21.46
N ALA A 24 57.13 -6.92 21.90
CA ALA A 24 58.15 -6.17 21.16
C ALA A 24 58.40 -6.78 19.78
N TRP A 25 58.53 -8.12 19.70
CA TRP A 25 58.68 -8.81 18.43
C TRP A 25 57.47 -8.62 17.51
N ARG A 26 56.23 -8.75 18.02
CA ARG A 26 55.02 -8.52 17.20
C ARG A 26 54.91 -7.08 16.72
N ALA A 27 55.33 -6.11 17.52
CA ALA A 27 55.34 -4.70 17.13
C ALA A 27 56.36 -4.45 16.02
N ALA A 28 57.59 -4.96 16.17
CA ALA A 28 58.64 -4.87 15.15
C ALA A 28 58.34 -5.67 13.87
N ASN A 29 57.39 -6.61 13.91
CA ASN A 29 57.02 -7.48 12.78
C ASN A 29 55.52 -7.38 12.44
N ALA A 30 54.93 -6.19 12.59
CA ALA A 30 53.48 -6.01 12.46
C ALA A 30 52.95 -6.47 11.09
N ASP A 31 53.63 -6.13 9.99
CA ASP A 31 53.22 -6.50 8.64
C ASP A 31 53.35 -8.00 8.38
N ARG A 32 54.43 -8.63 8.85
CA ARG A 32 54.60 -10.09 8.78
C ARG A 32 53.52 -10.82 9.57
N VAL A 33 53.17 -10.33 10.76
CA VAL A 33 52.08 -10.88 11.57
C VAL A 33 50.73 -10.70 10.87
N LYS A 34 50.49 -9.55 10.22
CA LYS A 34 49.28 -9.27 9.46
C LYS A 34 49.15 -10.19 8.23
N ALA A 35 50.23 -10.36 7.46
CA ALA A 35 50.28 -11.26 6.32
C ALA A 35 50.03 -12.72 6.73
N TYR A 36 50.66 -13.19 7.81
CA TYR A 36 50.43 -14.52 8.35
C TYR A 36 48.96 -14.74 8.78
N LYS A 37 48.36 -13.75 9.48
CA LYS A 37 46.94 -13.82 9.88
C LYS A 37 46.00 -13.86 8.69
N LEU A 38 46.28 -13.09 7.65
CA LEU A 38 45.48 -13.06 6.44
C LEU A 38 45.57 -14.41 5.70
N ALA A 39 46.78 -14.93 5.49
CA ALA A 39 47.02 -16.22 4.86
C ALA A 39 46.39 -17.40 5.61
N ASN A 40 46.18 -17.28 6.93
CA ASN A 40 45.56 -18.32 7.76
C ASN A 40 44.12 -18.01 8.20
N LYS A 41 43.52 -16.93 7.66
CA LYS A 41 42.20 -16.43 8.10
C LYS A 41 41.12 -17.49 7.96
N ASP A 42 41.11 -18.21 6.84
CA ASP A 42 40.06 -19.19 6.55
C ASP A 42 40.20 -20.43 7.41
N ARG A 43 41.43 -20.92 7.64
CA ARG A 43 41.71 -22.01 8.57
C ARG A 43 41.29 -21.67 10.00
N ALA A 44 41.63 -20.47 10.47
CA ALA A 44 41.23 -20.00 11.80
C ALA A 44 39.70 -19.87 11.91
N ASN A 45 39.04 -19.36 10.86
CA ASN A 45 37.58 -19.29 10.81
C ASN A 45 36.92 -20.68 10.76
N ALA A 46 37.49 -21.64 10.05
CA ALA A 46 37.01 -23.01 10.00
C ALA A 46 37.12 -23.71 11.36
N GLN A 47 38.27 -23.59 12.03
CA GLN A 47 38.45 -24.09 13.41
C GLN A 47 37.45 -23.44 14.38
N LYS A 48 37.26 -22.12 14.25
CA LYS A 48 36.28 -21.38 15.03
C LYS A 48 34.88 -21.93 14.80
N ARG A 49 34.45 -22.09 13.54
CA ARG A 49 33.15 -22.68 13.16
C ARG A 49 32.97 -24.09 13.71
N ALA A 50 33.99 -24.95 13.59
CA ALA A 50 33.96 -26.31 14.13
C ALA A 50 33.75 -26.31 15.66
N ARG A 51 34.43 -25.39 16.38
CA ARG A 51 34.21 -25.21 17.82
C ARG A 51 32.78 -24.76 18.15
N TYR A 52 32.23 -23.81 17.39
CA TYR A 52 30.83 -23.38 17.58
C TYR A 52 29.83 -24.49 17.29
N ALA A 53 30.11 -25.33 16.29
CA ALA A 53 29.26 -26.46 15.94
C ALA A 53 29.32 -27.59 16.98
N ALA A 54 30.48 -27.83 17.59
CA ALA A 54 30.67 -28.88 18.58
C ALA A 54 29.94 -28.60 19.91
N ASP A 55 29.79 -27.33 20.31
CA ASP A 55 29.03 -26.94 21.51
C ASP A 55 28.29 -25.60 21.30
N PRO A 56 27.13 -25.63 20.63
CA PRO A 56 26.35 -24.42 20.37
C PRO A 56 25.72 -23.82 21.63
N THR A 57 25.48 -24.62 22.68
CA THR A 57 24.78 -24.18 23.90
C THR A 57 25.70 -23.34 24.77
N LYS A 58 26.96 -23.75 24.97
CA LYS A 58 27.95 -22.98 25.74
C LYS A 58 28.18 -21.57 25.19
N GLU A 59 28.25 -21.42 23.87
CA GLU A 59 28.44 -20.12 23.22
C GLU A 59 27.17 -19.24 23.29
N ARG A 60 25.98 -19.85 23.22
CA ARG A 60 24.70 -19.14 23.44
C ARG A 60 24.58 -18.66 24.88
N GLU A 61 24.98 -19.47 25.85
CA GLU A 61 25.00 -19.09 27.27
C GLU A 61 26.00 -17.97 27.55
N ALA A 62 27.22 -18.07 27.04
CA ALA A 62 28.22 -17.01 27.16
C ALA A 62 27.72 -15.69 26.54
N SER A 63 27.10 -15.76 25.36
CA SER A 63 26.49 -14.60 24.71
C SER A 63 25.33 -14.02 25.53
N ARG A 64 24.50 -14.88 26.14
CA ARG A 64 23.40 -14.44 27.02
C ARG A 64 23.93 -13.75 28.27
N ARG A 65 24.92 -14.34 28.95
CA ARG A 65 25.60 -13.74 30.11
C ARG A 65 26.23 -12.40 29.76
N TRP A 66 26.91 -12.31 28.62
CA TRP A 66 27.50 -11.05 28.17
C TRP A 66 26.44 -9.97 27.93
N ARG A 67 25.32 -10.29 27.25
CA ARG A 67 24.23 -9.32 27.02
C ARG A 67 23.54 -8.89 28.32
N ALA A 68 23.42 -9.79 29.30
CA ALA A 68 22.85 -9.47 30.61
C ALA A 68 23.71 -8.45 31.37
N ILE A 69 25.05 -8.59 31.29
CA ILE A 69 26.00 -7.68 31.94
C ILE A 69 26.21 -6.40 31.11
N ASN A 70 26.02 -6.45 29.79
CA ASN A 70 26.30 -5.34 28.87
C ASN A 70 25.08 -4.99 27.99
N PRO A 71 23.93 -4.61 28.58
CA PRO A 71 22.69 -4.40 27.83
C PRO A 71 22.79 -3.24 26.83
N ASP A 72 23.46 -2.15 27.20
CA ASP A 72 23.56 -0.97 26.33
C ASP A 72 24.55 -1.18 25.18
N ALA A 73 25.66 -1.85 25.43
CA ALA A 73 26.59 -2.25 24.36
C ALA A 73 25.92 -3.22 23.36
N ALA A 74 25.09 -4.14 23.85
CA ALA A 74 24.31 -5.03 23.00
C ALA A 74 23.29 -4.26 22.15
N LYS A 75 22.55 -3.31 22.75
CA LYS A 75 21.62 -2.43 22.03
C LYS A 75 22.31 -1.58 20.97
N ALA A 76 23.44 -0.96 21.30
CA ALA A 76 24.23 -0.13 20.39
C ALA A 76 24.76 -0.96 19.21
N THR A 77 25.23 -2.18 19.47
CA THR A 77 25.68 -3.11 18.42
C THR A 77 24.54 -3.50 17.49
N ASN A 78 23.38 -3.86 18.04
CA ASN A 78 22.19 -4.20 17.25
C ASN A 78 21.70 -3.00 16.42
N ARG A 79 21.75 -1.79 16.98
CA ARG A 79 21.40 -0.55 16.25
C ARG A 79 22.33 -0.35 15.06
N ARG A 80 23.65 -0.35 15.28
CA ARG A 80 24.66 -0.23 14.20
C ARG A 80 24.45 -1.28 13.11
N TRP A 81 24.14 -2.52 13.50
CA TRP A 81 23.86 -3.57 12.53
C TRP A 81 22.59 -3.27 11.71
N ARG A 82 21.49 -2.85 12.35
CA ARG A 82 20.25 -2.50 11.65
C ARG A 82 20.44 -1.33 10.69
N ASP A 83 21.18 -0.31 11.11
CA ASP A 83 21.45 0.88 10.30
C ASP A 83 22.32 0.52 9.08
N ALA A 84 23.25 -0.42 9.22
CA ALA A 84 24.07 -0.93 8.12
C ALA A 84 23.34 -1.93 7.20
N HIS A 85 22.17 -2.44 7.59
CA HIS A 85 21.42 -3.47 6.84
C HIS A 85 19.93 -3.13 6.71
N PRO A 86 19.57 -1.95 6.14
CA PRO A 86 18.19 -1.49 6.07
C PRO A 86 17.28 -2.47 5.29
N ASP A 87 17.76 -3.06 4.20
CA ASP A 87 16.96 -3.97 3.37
C ASP A 87 16.59 -5.27 4.11
N ILE A 88 17.52 -5.83 4.89
CA ILE A 88 17.26 -7.02 5.70
C ILE A 88 16.22 -6.70 6.78
N VAL A 89 16.36 -5.55 7.44
CA VAL A 89 15.40 -5.09 8.46
C VAL A 89 14.02 -4.86 7.85
N LEU A 90 13.94 -4.25 6.67
CA LEU A 90 12.68 -4.06 5.93
C LEU A 90 12.05 -5.40 5.54
N GLY A 91 12.85 -6.36 5.08
CA GLY A 91 12.40 -7.72 4.76
C GLY A 91 11.78 -8.42 5.97
N TRP A 92 12.43 -8.34 7.14
CA TRP A 92 11.90 -8.90 8.38
C TRP A 92 10.61 -8.22 8.83
N ARG A 93 10.56 -6.88 8.82
CA ARG A 93 9.34 -6.13 9.17
C ARG A 93 8.17 -6.50 8.25
N ARG A 94 8.45 -6.69 6.96
CA ARG A 94 7.44 -7.12 5.98
C ARG A 94 6.95 -8.54 6.27
N ALA A 95 7.87 -9.49 6.48
CA ALA A 95 7.51 -10.86 6.83
C ALA A 95 6.70 -10.92 8.13
N ASP A 96 7.09 -10.11 9.12
CA ASP A 96 6.39 -10.01 10.39
C ASP A 96 4.99 -9.40 10.25
N TYR A 97 4.86 -8.33 9.45
CA TYR A 97 3.57 -7.72 9.13
C TYR A 97 2.61 -8.73 8.50
N TYR A 98 3.08 -9.53 7.54
CA TYR A 98 2.23 -10.54 6.89
C TYR A 98 1.87 -11.70 7.82
N ARG A 99 2.82 -12.18 8.65
CA ARG A 99 2.51 -13.20 9.67
C ARG A 99 1.43 -12.76 10.65
N HIS A 100 1.37 -11.46 10.96
CA HIS A 100 0.41 -10.89 11.90
C HIS A 100 -0.65 -10.03 11.19
N GLN A 101 -0.87 -10.24 9.89
CA GLN A 101 -1.72 -9.34 9.09
C GLN A 101 -3.14 -9.28 9.65
N GLU A 102 -3.72 -10.44 9.92
CA GLU A 102 -5.10 -10.55 10.42
C GLU A 102 -5.25 -9.93 11.81
N THR A 103 -4.33 -10.23 12.73
CA THR A 103 -4.38 -9.68 14.09
C THR A 103 -4.14 -8.17 14.11
N ASN A 104 -3.25 -7.66 13.25
CA ASN A 104 -3.04 -6.23 13.06
C ASN A 104 -4.28 -5.54 12.49
N ILE A 105 -4.93 -6.15 11.47
CA ILE A 105 -6.17 -5.62 10.90
C ILE A 105 -7.29 -5.60 11.94
N ALA A 106 -7.49 -6.71 12.67
CA ALA A 106 -8.50 -6.82 13.71
C ALA A 106 -8.29 -5.78 14.82
N ARG A 107 -7.06 -5.63 15.31
CA ARG A 107 -6.68 -4.62 16.31
C ARG A 107 -6.93 -3.21 15.80
N ASN A 108 -6.45 -2.88 14.60
CA ASN A 108 -6.62 -1.55 14.03
C ASN A 108 -8.10 -1.22 13.80
N ARG A 109 -8.89 -2.20 13.34
CA ARG A 109 -10.33 -2.05 13.18
C ARG A 109 -11.04 -1.82 14.51
N ALA A 110 -10.72 -2.61 15.54
CA ALA A 110 -11.28 -2.42 16.88
C ALA A 110 -10.95 -1.02 17.43
N TYR A 111 -9.71 -0.58 17.24
CA TYR A 111 -9.29 0.78 17.60
C TYR A 111 -10.10 1.86 16.85
N TYR A 112 -10.19 1.78 15.52
CA TYR A 112 -10.96 2.77 14.74
C TYR A 112 -12.44 2.79 15.08
N LEU A 113 -13.03 1.66 15.46
CA LEU A 113 -14.43 1.61 15.89
C LEU A 113 -14.60 2.23 17.28
N ALA A 114 -13.72 1.91 18.23
CA ALA A 114 -13.75 2.46 19.58
C ALA A 114 -13.43 3.98 19.62
N HIS A 115 -12.62 4.45 18.66
CA HIS A 115 -12.16 5.84 18.57
C HIS A 115 -12.64 6.53 17.29
N ALA A 116 -13.82 6.15 16.78
CA ALA A 116 -14.31 6.61 15.48
C ALA A 116 -14.48 8.14 15.44
N GLU A 117 -15.08 8.72 16.47
CA GLU A 117 -15.31 10.17 16.55
C GLU A 117 -14.01 10.97 16.60
N GLU A 118 -13.11 10.59 17.52
CA GLU A 118 -11.78 11.21 17.67
C GLU A 118 -10.95 11.08 16.39
N SER A 119 -10.92 9.88 15.80
CA SER A 119 -10.18 9.60 14.56
C SER A 119 -10.75 10.42 13.39
N ASN A 120 -12.08 10.53 13.29
CA ASN A 120 -12.74 11.30 12.24
C ASN A 120 -12.51 12.81 12.42
N ALA A 121 -12.56 13.32 13.65
CA ALA A 121 -12.27 14.71 13.98
C ALA A 121 -10.81 15.05 13.64
N ALA A 122 -9.86 14.23 14.09
CA ALA A 122 -8.44 14.39 13.76
C ALA A 122 -8.19 14.31 12.24
N ASN A 123 -8.82 13.35 11.55
CA ASN A 123 -8.73 13.24 10.10
C ASN A 123 -9.35 14.44 9.36
N LYS A 124 -10.39 15.06 9.90
CA LYS A 124 -10.97 16.29 9.34
C LYS A 124 -9.97 17.44 9.45
N VAL A 125 -9.42 17.69 10.64
CA VAL A 125 -8.40 18.72 10.87
C VAL A 125 -7.19 18.49 9.97
N TRP A 126 -6.70 17.26 9.89
CA TRP A 126 -5.59 16.91 9.02
C TRP A 126 -5.90 17.17 7.55
N ARG A 127 -7.09 16.77 7.07
CA ARG A 127 -7.52 17.00 5.68
C ARG A 127 -7.62 18.48 5.35
N GLU A 128 -8.11 19.30 6.27
CA GLU A 128 -8.24 20.75 6.07
C GLU A 128 -6.85 21.40 6.00
N ALA A 129 -6.00 21.14 7.00
CA ALA A 129 -4.63 21.65 7.07
C ALA A 129 -3.76 21.18 5.88
N ASN A 130 -3.97 19.96 5.37
CA ASN A 130 -3.19 19.36 4.30
C ASN A 130 -3.91 19.37 2.95
N SER A 131 -5.02 20.11 2.81
CA SER A 131 -5.82 20.12 1.58
C SER A 131 -5.02 20.66 0.39
N ALA A 132 -4.21 21.70 0.59
CA ALA A 132 -3.32 22.26 -0.44
C ALA A 132 -2.23 21.26 -0.84
N HIS A 133 -1.55 20.67 0.14
CA HIS A 133 -0.53 19.64 -0.09
C HIS A 133 -1.11 18.44 -0.85
N THR A 134 -2.27 17.94 -0.43
CA THR A 134 -2.95 16.80 -1.07
C THR A 134 -3.32 17.12 -2.52
N ARG A 135 -3.83 18.33 -2.79
CA ARG A 135 -4.12 18.78 -4.16
C ARG A 135 -2.86 18.87 -5.01
N ALA A 136 -1.78 19.46 -4.50
CA ALA A 136 -0.51 19.58 -5.20
C ALA A 136 0.10 18.20 -5.50
N TYR A 137 0.11 17.31 -4.51
CA TYR A 137 0.55 15.92 -4.66
C TYR A 137 -0.28 15.18 -5.72
N ASN A 138 -1.60 15.22 -5.62
CA ASN A 138 -2.49 14.55 -6.57
C ASN A 138 -2.34 15.11 -7.99
N GLN A 139 -2.15 16.43 -8.13
CA GLN A 139 -1.91 17.07 -9.41
C GLN A 139 -0.57 16.65 -10.01
N ALA A 140 0.51 16.63 -9.21
CA ALA A 140 1.82 16.14 -9.64
C ALA A 140 1.76 14.67 -10.06
N ARG A 141 1.13 13.81 -9.25
CA ARG A 141 0.89 12.41 -9.57
C ARG A 141 0.12 12.24 -10.86
N TYR A 142 -0.97 12.99 -11.04
CA TYR A 142 -1.77 12.94 -12.26
C TYR A 142 -0.94 13.36 -13.48
N ARG A 143 -0.22 14.49 -13.40
CA ARG A 143 0.64 14.97 -14.49
C ARG A 143 1.68 13.93 -14.90
N ALA A 144 2.37 13.34 -13.93
CA ALA A 144 3.39 12.31 -14.16
C ALA A 144 2.81 11.00 -14.75
N ASN A 145 1.55 10.68 -14.46
CA ASN A 145 0.93 9.41 -14.87
C ASN A 145 -0.15 9.57 -15.95
N LYS A 146 -0.39 10.78 -16.48
CA LYS A 146 -1.54 11.05 -17.37
C LYS A 146 -1.51 10.18 -18.63
N GLU A 147 -0.33 9.94 -19.18
CA GLU A 147 -0.13 9.17 -20.41
C GLU A 147 -0.33 7.68 -20.16
N ALA A 148 0.28 7.16 -19.10
CA ALA A 148 0.05 5.77 -18.66
C ALA A 148 -1.43 5.50 -18.34
N LEU A 149 -2.11 6.46 -17.70
CA LEU A 149 -3.55 6.38 -17.44
C LEU A 149 -4.37 6.38 -18.74
N ALA A 150 -4.05 7.27 -19.68
CA ALA A 150 -4.72 7.34 -20.97
C ALA A 150 -4.52 6.06 -21.78
N ALA A 151 -3.30 5.52 -21.84
CA ALA A 151 -2.99 4.25 -22.48
C ALA A 151 -3.78 3.09 -21.87
N ARG A 152 -3.86 3.01 -20.53
CA ARG A 152 -4.64 1.99 -19.83
C ARG A 152 -6.14 2.09 -20.13
N ILE A 153 -6.70 3.30 -20.16
CA ILE A 153 -8.10 3.52 -20.52
C ILE A 153 -8.36 3.15 -21.97
N ALA A 154 -7.44 3.50 -22.89
CA ALA A 154 -7.55 3.16 -24.30
C ALA A 154 -7.51 1.63 -24.53
N ALA A 155 -6.57 0.94 -23.87
CA ALA A 155 -6.48 -0.52 -23.92
C ALA A 155 -7.77 -1.17 -23.37
N TRP A 156 -8.28 -0.68 -22.23
CA TRP A 156 -9.55 -1.19 -21.69
C TRP A 156 -10.74 -0.95 -22.64
N ALA A 157 -10.81 0.24 -23.24
CA ALA A 157 -11.87 0.59 -24.19
C ALA A 157 -11.82 -0.25 -25.46
N ALA A 158 -10.62 -0.53 -25.99
CA ALA A 158 -10.42 -1.40 -27.15
C ALA A 158 -10.82 -2.85 -26.84
N ALA A 159 -10.48 -3.36 -25.66
CA ALA A 159 -10.87 -4.69 -25.21
C ALA A 159 -12.37 -4.80 -24.85
N ASN A 160 -13.05 -3.69 -24.55
CA ASN A 160 -14.43 -3.66 -24.07
C ASN A 160 -15.29 -2.60 -24.80
N PRO A 161 -15.46 -2.69 -26.14
CA PRO A 161 -16.04 -1.61 -26.94
C PRO A 161 -17.50 -1.31 -26.56
N GLU A 162 -18.31 -2.34 -26.31
CA GLU A 162 -19.72 -2.18 -25.94
C GLU A 162 -19.87 -1.58 -24.53
N ARG A 163 -19.14 -2.11 -23.53
CA ARG A 163 -19.14 -1.58 -22.16
C ARG A 163 -18.65 -0.14 -22.11
N TYR A 164 -17.61 0.21 -22.87
CA TYR A 164 -17.09 1.58 -22.95
C TYR A 164 -18.13 2.54 -23.55
N ARG A 165 -18.85 2.12 -24.60
CA ARG A 165 -19.95 2.92 -25.19
C ARG A 165 -21.06 3.19 -24.17
N LYS A 166 -21.54 2.15 -23.46
CA LYS A 166 -22.57 2.30 -22.41
C LYS A 166 -22.10 3.24 -21.30
N TYR A 167 -20.89 3.03 -20.77
CA TYR A 167 -20.27 3.88 -19.74
C TYR A 167 -20.19 5.36 -20.17
N LYS A 168 -19.76 5.64 -21.42
CA LYS A 168 -19.65 7.01 -21.94
C LYS A 168 -21.03 7.65 -22.18
N ALA A 169 -22.03 6.88 -22.61
CA ALA A 169 -23.39 7.36 -22.79
C ALA A 169 -24.00 7.80 -21.44
N GLU A 170 -23.88 6.97 -20.40
CA GLU A 170 -24.34 7.29 -19.05
C GLU A 170 -23.59 8.49 -18.47
N ALA A 171 -22.26 8.56 -18.63
CA ALA A 171 -21.46 9.70 -18.19
C ALA A 171 -21.88 11.01 -18.89
N ARG A 172 -22.27 10.94 -20.18
CA ARG A 172 -22.81 12.09 -20.92
C ARG A 172 -24.14 12.57 -20.35
N GLN A 173 -25.05 11.66 -20.02
CA GLN A 173 -26.35 12.01 -19.43
C GLN A 173 -26.19 12.69 -18.07
N ARG A 174 -25.37 12.11 -17.18
CA ARG A 174 -25.05 12.74 -15.88
C ARG A 174 -24.43 14.12 -16.04
N ARG A 175 -23.51 14.30 -17.00
CA ARG A 175 -22.93 15.62 -17.28
C ARG A 175 -23.97 16.64 -17.75
N ARG A 176 -24.89 16.23 -18.64
CA ARG A 176 -25.97 17.10 -19.14
C ARG A 176 -26.90 17.53 -18.01
N ALA A 177 -27.35 16.59 -17.17
CA ALA A 177 -28.19 16.89 -16.02
C ALA A 177 -27.50 17.88 -15.06
N ARG A 178 -26.23 17.63 -14.71
CA ARG A 178 -25.45 18.53 -13.86
C ARG A 178 -25.30 19.94 -14.44
N LEU A 179 -25.01 20.05 -15.75
CA LEU A 179 -24.87 21.36 -16.41
C LEU A 179 -26.20 22.10 -16.54
N ALA A 180 -27.32 21.37 -16.66
CA ALA A 180 -28.65 21.95 -16.67
C ALA A 180 -29.17 22.31 -15.27
N GLY A 181 -28.43 21.97 -14.20
CA GLY A 181 -28.85 22.23 -12.82
C GLY A 181 -30.07 21.43 -12.37
N VAL A 182 -30.44 20.37 -13.10
CA VAL A 182 -31.63 19.58 -12.81
C VAL A 182 -31.31 18.45 -11.82
N PRO A 183 -32.27 18.03 -10.96
CA PRO A 183 -32.10 16.90 -10.06
C PRO A 183 -31.63 15.62 -10.78
N GLN A 184 -30.80 14.83 -10.09
CA GLN A 184 -30.21 13.60 -10.62
C GLN A 184 -30.24 12.46 -9.60
N GLU A 185 -30.61 11.28 -10.07
CA GLU A 185 -30.56 10.03 -9.31
C GLU A 185 -29.68 8.99 -10.04
N PRO A 186 -29.05 8.04 -9.32
CA PRO A 186 -28.36 6.92 -9.94
C PRO A 186 -29.39 5.95 -10.52
N ILE A 187 -29.65 6.08 -11.82
CA ILE A 187 -30.60 5.24 -12.54
C ILE A 187 -29.99 3.87 -12.85
N ASP A 188 -30.64 2.82 -12.34
CA ASP A 188 -30.44 1.45 -12.78
C ASP A 188 -31.44 1.14 -13.91
N ARG A 189 -30.91 0.75 -15.07
CA ARG A 189 -31.71 0.47 -16.27
C ARG A 189 -32.56 -0.79 -16.09
N ASP A 190 -32.09 -1.76 -15.30
CA ASP A 190 -32.81 -3.01 -15.10
C ASP A 190 -34.03 -2.80 -14.20
N VAL A 191 -33.90 -1.94 -13.18
CA VAL A 191 -35.02 -1.49 -12.35
C VAL A 191 -36.09 -0.77 -13.19
N VAL A 192 -35.68 0.13 -14.10
CA VAL A 192 -36.62 0.80 -15.00
C VAL A 192 -37.32 -0.19 -15.93
N TYR A 193 -36.60 -1.18 -16.45
CA TYR A 193 -37.18 -2.18 -17.34
C TYR A 193 -38.25 -3.01 -16.63
N GLU A 194 -37.99 -3.44 -15.40
CA GLU A 194 -38.93 -4.21 -14.57
C GLU A 194 -40.13 -3.37 -14.18
N ARG A 195 -39.91 -2.14 -13.71
CA ARG A 195 -40.98 -1.18 -13.38
C ARG A 195 -41.92 -0.94 -14.56
N ASP A 196 -41.36 -0.80 -15.76
CA ASP A 196 -42.13 -0.51 -16.98
C ASP A 196 -42.63 -1.80 -17.68
N ASN A 197 -42.52 -2.96 -17.04
CA ASN A 197 -42.92 -4.27 -17.57
C ASN A 197 -42.36 -4.58 -18.97
N GLY A 198 -41.17 -4.08 -19.27
CA GLY A 198 -40.54 -4.20 -20.58
C GLY A 198 -41.33 -3.52 -21.71
N ARG A 199 -42.21 -2.56 -21.42
CA ARG A 199 -43.01 -1.83 -22.42
C ARG A 199 -42.47 -0.43 -22.65
N CYS A 200 -42.45 -0.02 -23.91
CA CYS A 200 -42.02 1.31 -24.31
C CYS A 200 -43.06 2.36 -23.87
N GLY A 201 -42.68 3.36 -23.07
CA GLY A 201 -43.53 4.49 -22.67
C GLY A 201 -43.96 5.41 -23.82
N LEU A 202 -43.30 5.31 -24.99
CA LEU A 202 -43.68 6.05 -26.19
C LEU A 202 -44.72 5.33 -27.08
N CYS A 203 -44.54 4.04 -27.37
CA CYS A 203 -45.42 3.29 -28.30
C CYS A 203 -46.21 2.13 -27.66
N GLY A 204 -45.99 1.82 -26.38
CA GLY A 204 -46.66 0.76 -25.63
C GLY A 204 -46.21 -0.68 -25.94
N ARG A 205 -45.40 -0.90 -26.98
CA ARG A 205 -44.93 -2.24 -27.42
C ARG A 205 -43.79 -2.76 -26.54
N ARG A 206 -43.58 -4.09 -26.54
CA ARG A 206 -42.47 -4.74 -25.81
C ARG A 206 -41.11 -4.31 -26.38
N VAL A 207 -40.17 -4.03 -25.48
CA VAL A 207 -38.79 -3.63 -25.78
C VAL A 207 -37.87 -4.80 -25.48
N ALA A 208 -37.06 -5.24 -26.45
CA ALA A 208 -36.01 -6.21 -26.17
C ALA A 208 -34.91 -5.56 -25.32
N ARG A 209 -34.27 -6.31 -24.41
CA ARG A 209 -33.17 -5.79 -23.56
C ARG A 209 -32.03 -5.16 -24.39
N THR A 210 -31.78 -5.66 -25.59
CA THR A 210 -30.78 -5.13 -26.55
C THR A 210 -31.19 -3.80 -27.20
N ASP A 211 -32.49 -3.51 -27.31
CA ASP A 211 -33.06 -2.28 -27.89
C ASP A 211 -33.54 -1.29 -26.80
N MET A 212 -33.31 -1.63 -25.53
CA MET A 212 -33.67 -0.79 -24.41
C MET A 212 -32.90 0.53 -24.45
N SER A 213 -33.64 1.64 -24.41
CA SER A 213 -33.12 2.97 -24.15
C SER A 213 -33.90 3.62 -23.00
N ILE A 214 -33.26 4.58 -22.33
CA ILE A 214 -33.91 5.40 -21.31
C ILE A 214 -34.29 6.73 -21.96
N ASP A 215 -35.58 7.03 -21.97
CA ASP A 215 -36.15 8.27 -22.48
C ASP A 215 -36.57 9.18 -21.32
N HIS A 216 -36.27 10.47 -21.43
CA HIS A 216 -36.72 11.46 -20.45
C HIS A 216 -38.07 12.02 -20.86
N ILE A 217 -39.11 11.84 -20.01
CA ILE A 217 -40.48 12.29 -20.29
C ILE A 217 -40.49 13.79 -20.57
N ILE A 218 -39.82 14.57 -19.74
CA ILE A 218 -39.43 15.95 -20.01
C ILE A 218 -37.94 15.94 -20.38
N PRO A 219 -37.54 16.35 -21.60
CA PRO A 219 -36.13 16.37 -21.98
C PRO A 219 -35.28 17.22 -21.04
N ILE A 220 -34.04 16.82 -20.78
CA ILE A 220 -33.10 17.59 -19.92
C ILE A 220 -32.94 19.04 -20.42
N ILE A 221 -32.88 19.24 -21.74
CA ILE A 221 -32.76 20.58 -22.34
C ILE A 221 -33.98 21.47 -22.06
N ALA A 222 -35.14 20.87 -21.81
CA ALA A 222 -36.37 21.56 -21.42
C ALA A 222 -36.54 21.64 -19.89
N GLY A 223 -35.47 21.38 -19.12
CA GLY A 223 -35.48 21.45 -17.65
C GLY A 223 -35.95 20.17 -16.95
N GLY A 224 -36.12 19.06 -17.67
CA GLY A 224 -36.55 17.80 -17.06
C GLY A 224 -35.46 17.14 -16.19
N PRO A 225 -35.80 16.64 -14.98
CA PRO A 225 -34.83 15.99 -14.08
C PRO A 225 -34.36 14.62 -14.60
N HIS A 226 -33.17 14.18 -14.20
CA HIS A 226 -32.69 12.82 -14.46
C HIS A 226 -32.96 11.91 -13.25
N THR A 227 -34.24 11.66 -13.00
CA THR A 227 -34.75 10.89 -11.85
C THR A 227 -35.66 9.77 -12.33
N TYR A 228 -35.92 8.76 -11.48
CA TYR A 228 -36.86 7.68 -11.82
C TYR A 228 -38.24 8.22 -12.23
N ALA A 229 -38.69 9.31 -11.61
CA ALA A 229 -39.98 9.93 -11.92
C ALA A 229 -40.08 10.54 -13.33
N ASN A 230 -38.96 10.95 -13.95
CA ASN A 230 -38.94 11.62 -15.25
C ASN A 230 -38.30 10.77 -16.36
N ILE A 231 -38.06 9.49 -16.10
CA ILE A 231 -37.57 8.55 -17.10
C ILE A 231 -38.57 7.44 -17.37
N GLN A 232 -38.57 6.95 -18.60
CA GLN A 232 -39.36 5.81 -19.05
C GLN A 232 -38.52 4.92 -19.97
N LEU A 233 -38.86 3.64 -20.01
CA LEU A 233 -38.32 2.68 -20.96
C LEU A 233 -38.80 3.05 -22.38
N ALA A 234 -37.90 3.03 -23.36
CA ALA A 234 -38.26 3.20 -24.76
C ALA A 234 -37.39 2.35 -25.69
N HIS A 235 -37.94 1.95 -26.84
CA HIS A 235 -37.10 1.45 -27.95
C HIS A 235 -36.09 2.53 -28.35
N LEU A 236 -34.88 2.14 -28.74
CA LEU A 236 -33.87 3.08 -29.22
C LEU A 236 -34.38 3.88 -30.42
N SER A 237 -35.11 3.22 -31.32
CA SER A 237 -35.74 3.84 -32.49
C SER A 237 -36.84 4.84 -32.13
N CYS A 238 -37.74 4.51 -31.20
CA CYS A 238 -38.79 5.41 -30.73
C CYS A 238 -38.20 6.65 -30.05
N ASN A 239 -37.23 6.46 -29.15
CA ASN A 239 -36.53 7.54 -28.47
C ASN A 239 -35.79 8.45 -29.47
N SER A 240 -35.09 7.86 -30.44
CA SER A 240 -34.40 8.62 -31.49
C SER A 240 -35.36 9.42 -32.39
N ARG A 241 -36.54 8.88 -32.71
CA ARG A 241 -37.56 9.57 -33.51
C ARG A 241 -38.20 10.73 -32.75
N ARG A 242 -38.41 10.58 -31.44
CA ARG A 242 -38.90 11.65 -30.56
C ARG A 242 -37.90 12.80 -30.45
N GLY A 243 -36.63 12.49 -30.20
CA GLY A 243 -35.59 13.49 -29.97
C GLY A 243 -35.89 14.37 -28.75
N HIS A 244 -35.90 15.69 -28.94
CA HIS A 244 -36.20 16.67 -27.88
C HIS A 244 -37.64 17.19 -27.91
N ARG A 245 -38.50 16.59 -28.74
CA ARG A 245 -39.90 16.98 -28.84
C ARG A 245 -40.63 16.40 -27.63
N GLY A 246 -41.29 17.25 -26.84
CA GLY A 246 -41.99 16.86 -25.61
C GLY A 246 -43.05 15.77 -25.82
N PRO A 247 -43.70 15.30 -24.74
CA PRO A 247 -44.65 14.17 -24.81
C PRO A 247 -45.86 14.40 -25.72
N ALA A 248 -46.17 15.65 -26.08
CA ALA A 248 -47.36 16.03 -26.84
C ALA A 248 -47.42 15.51 -28.29
N GLN A 249 -46.32 15.02 -28.89
CA GLN A 249 -46.25 14.78 -30.34
C GLN A 249 -46.18 13.32 -30.80
N MET A 250 -46.18 12.32 -29.90
CA MET A 250 -45.97 10.91 -30.30
C MET A 250 -47.15 9.95 -30.06
N ARG A 251 -48.37 10.44 -29.82
CA ARG A 251 -49.58 9.61 -29.86
C ARG A 251 -50.24 9.66 -31.24
N LEU A 252 -49.64 9.03 -32.23
CA LEU A 252 -50.36 8.61 -33.44
C LEU A 252 -49.80 7.29 -33.94
N THR A 253 -50.42 6.19 -33.55
CA THR A 253 -50.96 5.20 -34.49
C THR A 253 -51.93 4.27 -33.76
N ILE A 254 -53.11 4.16 -34.36
CA ILE A 254 -54.23 3.27 -34.06
C ILE A 254 -53.78 1.82 -34.22
#